data_AF-A0A956BE14-F1
#
_entry.id   AF-A0A956BE14-F1
#
_cell.length_a   1.000
_cell.length_b   1.000
_cell.length_c   1.000
_cell.angle_alpha   90.00
_cell.angle_beta   90.00
_cell.angle_gamma   90.00
#
_symmetry.space_group_name_H-M   'P 1'
#
loop_
_entity.id
_entity.type
_entity.pdbx_description
1 polymer ?
#
loop_
_entity_poly.entity_id
_entity_poly.type
_entity_poly.pdbx_seq_one_letter_code
_entity_poly.pdbx_strand_id
1 'polypeptide(L)'
;MLVVGDGPAGFAAAAACADAGLGVGLVGDRLDEAWPANYGGWVDELAELGVGHLVRHTWRDATVTVRPPHARSLGRGYALVDG
;
A
#
# COMPACT_ATOMS: atom_id res chain seq x y z
N MET A 1 -11.07 -20.87 -7.01
CA MET A 1 -9.86 -20.09 -7.34
C MET A 1 -9.03 -19.92 -6.07
N LEU A 2 -7.70 -19.99 -6.16
CA LEU A 2 -6.81 -19.82 -5.01
C LEU A 2 -5.96 -18.57 -5.23
N VAL A 3 -6.01 -17.63 -4.29
CA VAL A 3 -5.14 -16.44 -4.27
C VAL A 3 -4.09 -16.64 -3.19
N VAL A 4 -2.82 -16.52 -3.59
CA VAL A 4 -1.68 -16.67 -2.67
C VAL A 4 -1.09 -15.29 -2.42
N GLY A 5 -1.06 -14.90 -1.15
CA GLY A 5 -0.66 -13.57 -0.67
C GLY A 5 -1.86 -12.83 -0.06
N ASP A 6 -1.76 -12.49 1.21
CA ASP A 6 -2.71 -11.69 2.01
C ASP A 6 -2.53 -10.17 1.80
N GLY A 7 -1.82 -9.80 0.73
CA GLY A 7 -1.70 -8.46 0.17
C GLY A 7 -3.02 -7.76 -0.11
N PRO A 8 -3.07 -6.43 -0.13
CA PRO A 8 -4.15 -5.66 -0.74
C PRO A 8 -4.38 -6.00 -2.20
N ALA A 9 -3.32 -6.34 -2.95
CA ALA A 9 -3.49 -6.94 -4.27
C ALA A 9 -4.18 -8.33 -4.21
N GLY A 10 -3.84 -9.15 -3.20
CA GLY A 10 -4.44 -10.47 -2.99
C GLY A 10 -5.90 -10.40 -2.52
N PHE A 11 -6.21 -9.54 -1.56
CA PHE A 11 -7.56 -9.22 -1.12
C PHE A 11 -8.40 -8.63 -2.24
N ALA A 12 -7.87 -7.68 -3.02
CA ALA A 12 -8.59 -7.13 -4.18
C ALA A 12 -8.88 -8.20 -5.24
N ALA A 13 -7.92 -9.06 -5.55
CA ALA A 13 -8.12 -10.17 -6.48
C ALA A 13 -9.14 -11.20 -5.94
N ALA A 14 -9.09 -11.51 -4.64
CA ALA A 14 -10.04 -12.41 -4.01
C ALA A 14 -11.47 -11.83 -4.00
N ALA A 15 -11.61 -10.57 -3.64
CA ALA A 15 -12.90 -9.85 -3.65
C ALA A 15 -13.51 -9.82 -5.06
N ALA A 16 -12.73 -9.44 -6.08
CA ALA A 16 -13.21 -9.44 -7.46
C ALA A 16 -13.68 -10.82 -7.93
N CYS A 17 -13.07 -11.90 -7.44
CA CYS A 17 -13.48 -13.26 -7.80
C CYS A 17 -14.71 -13.72 -7.03
N ALA A 18 -14.84 -13.32 -5.76
CA ALA A 18 -16.07 -13.53 -5.00
C ALA A 18 -17.24 -12.78 -5.66
N ASP A 19 -17.04 -11.54 -6.09
CA ASP A 19 -18.04 -10.73 -6.80
C ASP A 19 -18.45 -11.36 -8.15
N ALA A 20 -17.53 -12.06 -8.81
CA ALA A 20 -17.81 -12.85 -10.00
C ALA A 20 -18.53 -14.19 -9.73
N GLY A 21 -18.90 -14.48 -8.48
CA GLY A 21 -19.59 -15.71 -8.06
C GLY A 21 -18.67 -16.94 -7.98
N LEU A 22 -17.35 -16.76 -7.98
CA LEU A 22 -16.40 -17.86 -7.88
C LEU A 22 -16.13 -18.21 -6.41
N GLY A 23 -16.09 -19.51 -6.10
CA GLY A 23 -15.54 -19.97 -4.84
C GLY A 23 -14.04 -19.63 -4.77
N VAL A 24 -13.66 -18.74 -3.86
CA VAL A 24 -12.28 -18.25 -3.71
C VAL A 24 -11.73 -18.56 -2.32
N GLY A 25 -10.49 -19.04 -2.27
CA GLY A 25 -9.71 -19.15 -1.04
C GLY A 25 -8.53 -18.19 -1.10
N LEU A 26 -8.28 -17.48 0.01
CA LEU A 26 -7.11 -16.63 0.20
C LEU A 26 -6.15 -17.35 1.16
N VAL A 27 -4.89 -17.48 0.77
CA VAL A 27 -3.84 -18.09 1.59
C VAL A 27 -2.75 -17.07 1.83
N GLY A 28 -2.44 -16.81 3.10
CA GLY A 28 -1.40 -15.90 3.56
C GLY A 28 -0.91 -16.30 4.94
N ASP A 29 0.24 -15.76 5.32
CA ASP A 29 0.90 -16.07 6.60
C ASP A 29 0.28 -15.30 7.78
N ARG A 30 -0.50 -14.24 7.50
CA ARG A 30 -1.03 -13.28 8.47
C ARG A 30 -2.49 -12.90 8.16
N LEU A 31 -3.32 -13.87 7.78
CA LEU A 31 -4.73 -13.64 7.41
C LEU A 31 -5.60 -13.04 8.54
N ASP A 32 -5.21 -13.28 9.78
CA ASP A 32 -5.89 -12.87 11.01
C ASP A 32 -5.34 -11.55 11.60
N GLU A 33 -4.24 -11.04 11.06
CA GLU A 33 -3.68 -9.77 11.48
C GLU A 33 -4.16 -8.65 10.56
N ALA A 34 -4.50 -7.50 11.15
CA ALA A 34 -4.73 -6.30 10.36
C ALA A 34 -3.48 -6.01 9.52
N TRP A 35 -3.66 -5.86 8.21
CA TRP A 35 -2.57 -5.47 7.32
C TRP A 35 -2.02 -4.13 7.83
N PRO A 36 -0.75 -4.04 8.29
CA PRO A 36 -0.19 -2.76 8.63
C PRO A 36 -0.13 -1.95 7.35
N ALA A 37 -1.01 -0.96 7.19
CA ALA A 37 -1.06 -0.10 6.02
C ALA A 37 0.27 0.64 5.92
N ASN A 38 1.17 0.08 5.12
CA ASN A 38 2.47 0.61 4.76
C ASN A 38 2.42 1.26 3.37
N TYR A 39 1.20 1.51 2.88
CA TYR A 39 1.00 2.25 1.64
C TYR A 39 1.51 3.65 1.84
N GLY A 40 2.38 4.07 0.93
CA GLY A 40 2.75 5.45 0.85
C GLY A 40 2.77 5.91 -0.59
N GLY A 41 2.47 7.19 -0.75
CA GLY A 41 2.47 7.85 -2.04
C GLY A 41 3.08 9.22 -1.93
N TRP A 42 3.35 9.82 -3.07
CA TRP A 42 3.78 11.21 -3.11
C TRP A 42 2.61 12.11 -2.73
N VAL A 43 2.85 13.09 -1.85
CA VAL A 43 1.79 13.93 -1.29
C VAL A 43 1.00 14.64 -2.38
N ASP A 44 1.69 15.12 -3.40
CA ASP A 44 1.13 15.78 -4.59
C ASP A 44 0.31 14.82 -5.45
N GLU A 45 0.78 13.59 -5.70
CA GLU A 45 -0.01 12.60 -6.46
C GLU A 45 -1.28 12.18 -5.72
N LEU A 46 -1.20 11.99 -4.40
CA LEU A 46 -2.39 11.66 -3.60
C LEU A 46 -3.39 12.82 -3.54
N ALA A 47 -2.89 14.07 -3.57
CA ALA A 47 -3.73 15.25 -3.67
C ALA A 47 -4.44 15.33 -5.03
N GLU A 48 -3.72 15.08 -6.13
CA GLU A 48 -4.28 15.03 -7.49
C GLU A 48 -5.34 13.93 -7.65
N LEU A 49 -5.16 12.79 -6.98
CA LEU A 49 -6.11 11.67 -6.97
C LEU A 49 -7.32 11.89 -6.05
N GLY A 50 -7.37 12.98 -5.27
CA GLY A 50 -8.47 13.27 -4.34
C GLY A 50 -8.55 12.33 -3.12
N VAL A 51 -7.52 11.50 -2.90
CA VAL A 51 -7.45 10.53 -1.80
C VAL A 51 -6.71 11.07 -0.57
N GLY A 52 -6.46 12.38 -0.52
CA GLY A 52 -5.76 13.04 0.60
C GLY A 52 -6.41 12.78 1.97
N HIS A 53 -7.70 12.44 2.03
CA HIS A 53 -8.40 12.08 3.26
C HIS A 53 -7.98 10.73 3.86
N LEU A 54 -7.30 9.86 3.09
CA LEU A 54 -6.74 8.60 3.55
C LEU A 54 -5.30 8.76 4.08
N VAL A 55 -4.75 9.97 4.04
CA VAL A 55 -3.38 10.25 4.49
C VAL A 55 -3.34 10.34 6.02
N ARG A 56 -2.59 9.43 6.63
CA ARG A 56 -2.37 9.38 8.08
C ARG A 56 -1.21 10.23 8.54
N HIS A 57 -0.14 10.27 7.75
CA HIS A 57 1.10 10.95 8.10
C HIS A 57 1.81 11.47 6.85
N THR A 58 2.55 12.57 6.97
CA THR A 58 3.36 13.10 5.88
C THR A 58 4.78 13.42 6.35
N TRP A 59 5.75 13.03 5.54
CA TRP A 59 7.14 13.44 5.63
C TRP A 59 7.42 14.49 4.57
N ARG A 60 8.18 15.53 4.93
CA ARG A 60 8.50 16.63 4.01
C ARG A 60 9.50 16.22 2.92
N ASP A 61 10.34 15.24 3.20
CA ASP A 61 11.38 14.78 2.29
C ASP A 61 11.60 13.27 2.38
N ALA A 62 11.65 12.62 1.23
CA ALA A 62 12.00 11.21 1.08
C ALA A 62 13.46 11.08 0.63
N THR A 63 14.19 10.11 1.17
CA THR A 63 15.60 9.87 0.82
C THR A 63 15.78 8.45 0.30
N VAL A 64 16.59 8.26 -0.75
CA VAL A 64 16.97 6.96 -1.29
C VAL A 64 18.42 6.63 -0.97
N THR A 65 18.67 5.43 -0.45
CA THR A 65 20.03 4.92 -0.18
C THR A 65 20.25 3.66 -1.00
N VAL A 66 21.02 3.77 -2.08
CA VAL A 66 21.36 2.61 -2.94
C VAL A 66 22.60 1.87 -2.40
N ARG A 67 23.56 2.63 -1.86
CA ARG A 67 24.76 2.07 -1.22
C ARG A 67 25.12 2.92 0.00
N PRO A 68 25.06 2.36 1.21
CA PRO A 68 25.51 3.06 2.41
C PRO A 68 26.96 3.55 2.28
N PRO A 69 27.32 4.74 2.81
CA PRO A 69 26.47 5.68 3.55
C PRO A 69 25.78 6.75 2.65
N HIS A 70 25.81 6.60 1.32
CA HIS A 70 25.34 7.63 0.40
C HIS A 70 23.81 7.60 0.28
N ALA A 71 23.18 8.60 0.87
CA ALA A 71 21.75 8.84 0.80
C ALA A 71 21.48 10.08 -0.06
N ARG A 72 20.52 10.00 -0.98
CA ARG A 72 20.10 11.10 -1.84
C ARG A 72 18.69 11.52 -1.48
N SER A 73 18.53 12.77 -1.06
CA SER A 73 17.22 13.41 -0.90
C SER A 73 16.51 13.49 -2.26
N LEU A 74 15.23 13.18 -2.26
CA LEU A 74 14.35 13.30 -3.41
C LEU A 74 13.64 14.66 -3.43
N GLY A 75 13.70 15.43 -2.33
CA GLY A 75 13.12 16.77 -2.22
C GLY A 75 11.60 16.78 -2.34
N ARG A 76 10.95 15.62 -2.15
CA ARG A 76 9.53 15.41 -2.40
C ARG A 76 8.86 14.84 -1.16
N GLY A 77 7.71 15.41 -0.81
CA GLY A 77 6.91 14.97 0.31
C GLY A 77 6.32 13.58 0.06
N TYR A 78 6.39 12.72 1.07
CA TYR A 78 5.85 11.37 1.04
C TYR A 78 4.80 11.22 2.12
N ALA A 79 3.73 10.49 1.84
CA ALA A 79 2.61 10.30 2.75
C ALA A 79 2.46 8.83 3.08
N LEU A 80 2.12 8.52 4.33
CA LEU A 80 1.57 7.24 4.75
C LEU A 80 0.05 7.30 4.58
N VAL A 81 -0.49 6.30 3.90
CA VAL A 81 -1.92 6.09 3.72
C VAL A 81 -2.34 4.98 4.69
N ASP A 82 -3.34 5.26 5.51
CA ASP A 82 -3.93 4.32 6.47
C ASP A 82 -5.43 4.60 6.45
N GLY A 83 -6.22 3.63 5.98
CA GLY A 83 -7.64 3.77 5.68
C GLY A 83 -8.40 2.48 5.94
#